data_AF-A0A380U4I1-F1
#
_entry.id   AF-A0A380U4I1-F1
#
_cell.length_a   1.000
_cell.length_b   1.000
_cell.length_c   1.000
_cell.angle_alpha   90.00
_cell.angle_beta   90.00
_cell.angle_gamma   90.00
#
_symmetry.space_group_name_H-M   'P 1'
#
loop_
_entity.id
_entity.type
_entity.pdbx_description
1 polymer ?
#
loop_
_entity_poly.entity_id
_entity_poly.type
_entity_poly.pdbx_seq_one_letter_code
_entity_poly.pdbx_strand_id
1 'polypeptide(L)'
;MNAKFELEIADQNIVVSAFRTLGGTTELFERIAQEARSHVPDVTTKKGRDQIGSLAMKVSKSKTFIEKCGKELVAEQKAQVKLIDDDRIATVKKFDELRNEILAPRDAWEQAEKDRVAKHETTISVIRMPLSLIQNEDGEWTAQSIKDAISELENRVIDSSFEEYEEQAKLAKFETLEVLRKALIAREKYEAEQAELERLRIAEQQRIQQEREAQIAREAAEKATREAEEKARFEAERVQREKLEAEQREARLKAEKEAAELRAQQAAENERKRIEAEQFAQAEAARKAEEARLANVEHRKQICSEALKGLTDLGLSVDQGKAVLNAINKGLVPHVSIKF
;
A
#
# COMPACT_ATOMS: atom_id res chain seq x y z
N MET A 1 -29.94 104.14 -98.98
CA MET A 1 -29.32 103.86 -97.66
C MET A 1 -29.02 102.37 -97.56
N ASN A 2 -27.75 101.97 -97.68
CA ASN A 2 -27.33 100.60 -97.36
C ASN A 2 -27.20 100.50 -95.85
N ALA A 3 -28.30 100.21 -95.15
CA ALA A 3 -28.22 99.88 -93.74
C ALA A 3 -27.43 98.56 -93.61
N LYS A 4 -26.31 98.63 -92.88
CA LYS A 4 -25.55 97.47 -92.42
C LYS A 4 -26.45 96.69 -91.46
N PHE A 5 -27.20 95.73 -91.98
CA PHE A 5 -27.91 94.76 -91.17
C PHE A 5 -26.94 93.59 -90.93
N GLU A 6 -26.37 93.52 -89.73
CA GLU A 6 -25.38 92.53 -89.34
C GLU A 6 -25.94 91.68 -88.19
N LEU A 7 -26.07 90.36 -88.39
CA LEU A 7 -26.43 89.40 -87.33
C LEU A 7 -25.53 89.60 -86.09
N GLU A 8 -26.14 89.83 -84.92
CA GLU A 8 -25.42 89.97 -83.64
C GLU A 8 -25.36 88.64 -82.88
N ILE A 9 -24.24 88.39 -82.19
CA ILE A 9 -24.12 87.22 -81.31
C ILE A 9 -24.87 87.56 -80.01
N ALA A 10 -25.76 86.66 -79.58
CA ALA A 10 -26.52 86.85 -78.35
C ALA A 10 -25.62 87.07 -77.13
N ASP A 11 -26.03 87.96 -76.22
CA ASP A 11 -25.34 88.21 -74.95
C ASP A 11 -25.29 86.95 -74.07
N GLN A 12 -24.22 86.82 -73.27
CA GLN A 12 -24.02 85.70 -72.37
C GLN A 12 -25.21 85.46 -71.44
N ASN A 13 -25.84 86.52 -70.90
CA ASN A 13 -26.96 86.39 -70.00
C ASN A 13 -28.20 85.80 -70.70
N ILE A 14 -28.43 86.16 -71.97
CA ILE A 14 -29.53 85.62 -72.78
C ILE A 14 -29.30 84.12 -73.02
N VAL A 15 -28.07 83.75 -73.37
CA VAL A 15 -27.68 82.34 -73.58
C VAL A 15 -27.84 81.52 -72.30
N VAL A 16 -27.33 82.03 -71.17
CA VAL A 16 -27.44 81.34 -69.86
C VAL A 16 -28.90 81.23 -69.41
N SER A 17 -29.71 82.27 -69.63
CA SER A 17 -31.15 82.21 -69.32
C SER A 17 -31.87 81.17 -70.19
N ALA A 18 -31.49 81.03 -71.47
CA ALA A 18 -32.06 80.03 -72.35
C ALA A 18 -31.81 78.59 -71.86
N PHE A 19 -30.66 78.33 -71.23
CA PHE A 19 -30.36 77.04 -70.59
C PHE A 19 -31.13 76.78 -69.29
N ARG A 20 -31.67 77.82 -68.64
CA ARG A 20 -32.44 77.70 -67.39
C ARG A 20 -33.94 77.48 -67.64
N THR A 21 -34.40 77.71 -68.86
CA THR A 21 -35.81 77.60 -69.25
C THR A 21 -36.02 76.38 -70.13
N LEU A 22 -37.05 75.59 -69.83
CA LEU A 22 -37.45 74.48 -70.68
C LEU A 22 -37.79 75.00 -72.09
N GLY A 23 -37.09 74.51 -73.11
CA GLY A 23 -37.25 74.98 -74.50
C GLY A 23 -36.57 76.33 -74.82
N GLY A 24 -35.94 77.00 -73.85
CA GLY A 24 -35.33 78.31 -74.06
C GLY A 24 -34.23 78.34 -75.11
N THR A 25 -33.42 77.27 -75.20
CA THR A 25 -32.40 77.15 -76.26
C THR A 25 -33.01 76.97 -77.65
N THR A 26 -34.21 76.39 -77.74
CA THR A 26 -34.97 76.25 -78.98
C THR A 26 -35.49 77.61 -79.44
N GLU A 27 -36.07 78.39 -78.53
CA GLU A 27 -36.51 79.77 -78.82
C GLU A 27 -35.35 80.68 -79.24
N LEU A 28 -34.21 80.56 -78.54
CA LEU A 28 -32.99 81.29 -78.89
C LEU A 28 -32.48 80.91 -80.29
N PHE A 29 -32.50 79.63 -80.63
CA PHE A 29 -32.16 79.17 -81.98
C PHE A 29 -33.12 79.75 -83.02
N GLU A 30 -34.44 79.66 -82.80
CA GLU A 30 -35.41 80.17 -83.77
C GLU A 30 -35.27 81.68 -83.98
N ARG A 31 -34.96 82.45 -82.94
CA ARG A 31 -34.66 83.88 -83.07
C ARG A 31 -33.44 84.13 -83.95
N ILE A 32 -32.32 83.43 -83.69
CA ILE A 32 -31.09 83.55 -84.50
C ILE A 32 -31.35 83.10 -85.94
N ALA A 33 -32.13 82.02 -86.13
CA ALA A 33 -32.46 81.49 -87.43
C ALA A 33 -33.36 82.44 -88.23
N GLN A 34 -34.36 83.05 -87.58
CA GLN A 34 -35.22 84.05 -88.19
C GLN A 34 -34.43 85.29 -88.62
N GLU A 35 -33.54 85.80 -87.76
CA GLU A 35 -32.66 86.92 -88.08
C GLU A 35 -31.74 86.58 -89.26
N ALA A 36 -31.08 85.42 -89.22
CA ALA A 36 -30.22 84.96 -90.31
C ALA A 36 -30.98 84.83 -91.64
N ARG A 37 -32.17 84.21 -91.64
CA ARG A 37 -33.00 84.01 -92.84
C ARG A 37 -33.59 85.31 -93.40
N SER A 38 -33.71 86.35 -92.59
CA SER A 38 -34.20 87.66 -93.04
C SER A 38 -33.22 88.38 -93.99
N HIS A 39 -31.95 87.99 -93.98
CA HIS A 39 -30.95 88.49 -94.91
C HIS A 39 -31.01 87.73 -96.23
N VAL A 40 -31.28 88.43 -97.34
CA VAL A 40 -31.29 87.86 -98.71
C VAL A 40 -30.22 88.55 -99.58
N PRO A 41 -28.94 88.17 -99.46
CA PRO A 41 -27.87 88.75 -100.28
C PRO A 41 -27.96 88.35 -101.76
N ASP A 42 -27.57 89.24 -102.67
CA ASP A 42 -27.55 88.98 -104.11
C ASP A 42 -26.39 88.06 -104.52
N VAL A 43 -26.72 86.80 -104.80
CA VAL A 43 -25.78 85.74 -105.22
C VAL A 43 -25.06 86.02 -106.53
N THR A 44 -25.61 86.89 -107.39
CA THR A 44 -25.00 87.21 -108.68
C THR A 44 -23.76 88.09 -108.52
N THR A 45 -23.67 88.83 -107.40
CA THR A 45 -22.53 89.70 -107.09
C THR A 45 -21.50 89.01 -106.18
N LYS A 46 -20.21 89.35 -106.34
CA LYS A 46 -19.15 88.90 -105.42
C LYS A 46 -19.45 89.33 -103.97
N LYS A 47 -19.89 90.57 -103.79
CA LYS A 47 -20.22 91.15 -102.48
C LYS A 47 -21.34 90.38 -101.77
N GLY A 48 -22.40 89.99 -102.49
CA GLY A 48 -23.49 89.20 -101.89
C GLY A 48 -23.06 87.78 -101.53
N ARG A 49 -22.21 87.13 -102.33
CA ARG A 49 -21.62 85.82 -101.95
C ARG A 49 -20.72 85.92 -100.70
N ASP A 50 -19.91 86.97 -100.59
CA ASP A 50 -19.07 87.23 -99.41
C ASP A 50 -19.94 87.48 -98.15
N GLN A 51 -21.09 88.14 -98.30
CA GLN A 51 -22.07 88.33 -97.22
C GLN A 51 -22.70 87.02 -96.73
N ILE A 52 -23.00 86.07 -97.63
CA ILE A 52 -23.50 84.73 -97.27
C ILE A 52 -22.47 83.99 -96.42
N GLY A 53 -21.20 83.99 -96.83
CA GLY A 53 -20.11 83.39 -96.05
C GLY A 53 -19.94 84.04 -94.67
N SER A 54 -20.06 85.36 -94.60
CA SER A 54 -19.99 86.10 -93.33
C SER A 54 -21.14 85.76 -92.38
N LEU A 55 -22.36 85.60 -92.91
CA LEU A 55 -23.53 85.21 -92.13
C LEU A 55 -23.40 83.78 -91.58
N ALA A 56 -22.97 82.82 -92.42
CA ALA A 56 -22.72 81.44 -92.00
C ALA A 56 -21.64 81.34 -90.91
N MET A 57 -20.58 82.16 -91.02
CA MET A 57 -19.53 82.24 -90.00
C MET A 57 -20.06 82.78 -88.67
N LYS A 58 -20.94 83.78 -88.70
CA LYS A 58 -21.59 84.31 -87.49
C LYS A 58 -22.48 83.28 -86.82
N VAL A 59 -23.30 82.53 -87.57
CA VAL A 59 -24.09 81.41 -87.04
C VAL A 59 -23.18 80.37 -86.37
N SER A 60 -22.05 80.05 -87.01
CA SER A 60 -21.05 79.12 -86.44
C SER A 60 -20.45 79.65 -85.14
N LYS A 61 -20.15 80.94 -85.05
CA LYS A 61 -19.66 81.60 -83.82
C LYS A 61 -20.72 81.59 -82.72
N SER A 62 -21.99 81.89 -83.04
CA SER A 62 -23.10 81.81 -82.09
C SER A 62 -23.26 80.40 -81.54
N LYS A 63 -23.16 79.36 -82.39
CA LYS A 63 -23.18 77.95 -81.96
C LYS A 63 -22.07 77.66 -80.93
N THR A 64 -20.82 78.00 -81.27
CA THR A 64 -19.67 77.76 -80.38
C THR A 64 -19.79 78.54 -79.08
N PHE A 65 -20.30 79.77 -79.12
CA PHE A 65 -20.53 80.59 -77.93
C PHE A 65 -21.62 79.99 -77.02
N ILE A 66 -22.73 79.53 -77.59
CA ILE A 66 -23.81 78.85 -76.86
C ILE A 66 -23.28 77.57 -76.19
N GLU A 67 -22.52 76.74 -76.91
CA GLU A 67 -21.91 75.53 -76.36
C GLU A 67 -20.96 75.84 -75.19
N LYS A 68 -20.13 76.89 -75.34
CA LYS A 68 -19.21 77.34 -74.28
C LYS A 68 -19.97 77.75 -73.02
N CYS A 69 -21.00 78.59 -73.16
CA CYS A 69 -21.83 79.03 -72.02
C CYS A 69 -22.51 77.86 -71.32
N GLY A 70 -23.01 76.87 -72.07
CA GLY A 70 -23.61 75.65 -71.50
C GLY A 70 -22.60 74.83 -70.69
N LYS A 71 -21.38 74.64 -71.21
CA LYS A 71 -20.30 73.94 -70.48
C LYS A 71 -19.89 74.66 -69.19
N GLU A 72 -19.74 75.98 -69.26
CA GLU A 72 -19.40 76.82 -68.10
C GLU A 72 -20.50 76.77 -67.04
N LEU A 73 -21.78 76.87 -67.43
CA LEU A 73 -22.92 76.76 -66.51
C LEU A 73 -22.98 75.40 -65.82
N VAL A 74 -22.75 74.30 -66.55
CA VAL A 74 -22.69 72.95 -65.96
C VAL A 74 -21.53 72.82 -64.98
N ALA A 75 -20.36 73.37 -65.32
CA ALA A 75 -19.19 73.33 -64.44
C ALA A 75 -19.45 74.12 -63.15
N GLU A 76 -20.03 75.32 -63.25
CA GLU A 76 -20.42 76.16 -62.12
C GLU A 76 -21.44 75.46 -61.21
N GLN A 77 -22.51 74.89 -61.79
CA GLN A 77 -23.52 74.15 -61.05
C GLN A 77 -22.94 72.93 -60.33
N LYS A 78 -22.06 72.15 -60.98
CA LYS A 78 -21.40 71.00 -60.33
C LYS A 78 -20.49 71.45 -59.19
N ALA A 79 -19.76 72.55 -59.34
CA ALA A 79 -18.93 73.10 -58.28
C ALA A 79 -19.78 73.57 -57.09
N GLN A 80 -20.92 74.23 -57.36
CA GLN A 80 -21.85 74.68 -56.32
C GLN A 80 -22.48 73.49 -55.58
N VAL A 81 -22.94 72.46 -56.29
CA VAL A 81 -23.49 71.23 -55.68
C VAL A 81 -22.44 70.54 -54.82
N LYS A 82 -21.21 70.41 -55.32
CA LYS A 82 -20.10 69.81 -54.55
C LYS A 82 -19.82 70.58 -53.26
N LEU A 83 -19.78 71.91 -53.33
CA LEU A 83 -19.58 72.77 -52.16
C LEU A 83 -20.68 72.54 -51.12
N ILE A 84 -21.94 72.51 -51.55
CA ILE A 84 -23.09 72.26 -50.66
C ILE A 84 -22.99 70.89 -50.00
N ASP A 85 -22.63 69.85 -50.75
CA ASP A 85 -22.50 68.49 -50.21
C ASP A 85 -21.33 68.37 -49.22
N ASP A 86 -20.17 68.94 -49.55
CA ASP A 86 -19.00 68.96 -48.67
C ASP A 86 -19.33 69.68 -47.34
N ASP A 87 -19.98 70.85 -47.42
CA ASP A 87 -20.41 71.63 -46.24
C ASP A 87 -21.47 70.89 -45.42
N ARG A 88 -22.43 70.21 -46.08
CA ARG A 88 -23.45 69.40 -45.40
C ARG A 88 -22.81 68.27 -44.61
N ILE A 89 -21.89 67.52 -45.22
CA ILE A 89 -21.18 66.42 -44.56
C ILE A 89 -20.35 66.93 -43.38
N ALA A 90 -19.57 68.00 -43.59
CA ALA A 90 -18.74 68.59 -42.55
C ALA A 90 -19.58 69.12 -41.38
N THR A 91 -20.73 69.72 -41.67
CA THR A 91 -21.65 70.25 -40.65
C THR A 91 -22.25 69.11 -39.84
N VAL A 92 -22.80 68.07 -40.47
CA VAL A 92 -23.36 66.91 -39.76
C VAL A 92 -22.31 66.29 -38.83
N LYS A 93 -21.08 66.09 -39.32
CA LYS A 93 -19.98 65.57 -38.51
C LYS A 93 -19.69 66.42 -37.28
N LYS A 94 -19.64 67.76 -37.42
CA LYS A 94 -19.43 68.68 -36.28
C LYS A 94 -20.55 68.58 -35.24
N PHE A 95 -21.80 68.42 -35.68
CA PHE A 95 -22.94 68.23 -34.76
C PHE A 95 -22.87 66.88 -34.04
N ASP A 96 -22.45 65.81 -34.72
CA ASP A 96 -22.21 64.51 -34.09
C ASP A 96 -21.07 64.57 -33.06
N GLU A 97 -19.97 65.23 -33.38
CA GLU A 97 -18.84 65.45 -32.47
C GLU A 97 -19.27 66.26 -31.24
N LEU A 98 -20.00 67.36 -31.43
CA LEU A 98 -20.53 68.17 -30.33
C LEU A 98 -21.51 67.38 -29.45
N ARG A 99 -22.39 66.57 -30.05
CA ARG A 99 -23.28 65.67 -29.27
C ARG A 99 -22.45 64.73 -28.42
N ASN A 100 -21.44 64.09 -28.99
CA ASN A 100 -20.60 63.14 -28.26
C ASN A 100 -19.81 63.82 -27.13
N GLU A 101 -19.29 65.03 -27.36
CA GLU A 101 -18.64 65.85 -26.33
C GLU A 101 -19.60 66.16 -25.17
N ILE A 102 -20.84 66.55 -25.47
CA ILE A 102 -21.88 66.82 -24.46
C ILE A 102 -22.28 65.56 -23.69
N LEU A 103 -22.30 64.39 -24.34
CA LEU A 103 -22.62 63.11 -23.71
C LEU A 103 -21.48 62.54 -22.87
N ALA A 104 -20.23 62.84 -23.22
CA ALA A 104 -19.04 62.22 -22.61
C ALA A 104 -19.00 62.31 -21.07
N PRO A 105 -19.36 63.43 -20.41
CA PRO A 105 -19.39 63.49 -18.95
C PRO A 105 -20.41 62.53 -18.31
N ARG A 106 -21.59 62.37 -18.93
CA ARG A 106 -22.62 61.44 -18.45
C ARG A 106 -22.15 60.00 -18.62
N ASP A 107 -21.65 59.66 -19.81
CA ASP A 107 -21.20 58.30 -20.10
C ASP A 107 -20.00 57.90 -19.20
N ALA A 108 -19.10 58.85 -18.91
CA ALA A 108 -18.01 58.66 -17.96
C ALA A 108 -18.52 58.44 -16.53
N TRP A 109 -19.53 59.19 -16.09
CA TRP A 109 -20.14 59.00 -14.77
C TRP A 109 -20.87 57.66 -14.67
N GLU A 110 -21.65 57.27 -15.67
CA GLU A 110 -22.36 55.98 -15.71
C GLU A 110 -21.39 54.79 -15.62
N GLN A 111 -20.25 54.88 -16.33
CA GLN A 111 -19.22 53.85 -16.27
C GLN A 111 -18.51 53.83 -14.90
N ALA A 112 -18.16 54.99 -14.36
CA ALA A 112 -17.55 55.08 -13.02
C ALA A 112 -18.47 54.53 -11.93
N GLU A 113 -19.78 54.80 -12.03
CA GLU A 113 -20.79 54.30 -11.10
C GLU A 113 -20.97 52.78 -11.21
N LYS A 114 -21.00 52.26 -12.45
CA LYS A 114 -21.02 50.81 -12.69
C LYS A 114 -19.78 50.12 -12.10
N ASP A 115 -18.60 50.70 -12.28
CA ASP A 115 -17.35 50.16 -11.75
C ASP A 115 -17.30 50.25 -10.22
N ARG A 116 -17.84 51.33 -9.63
CA ARG A 116 -17.99 51.49 -8.17
C ARG A 116 -18.88 50.38 -7.59
N VAL A 117 -20.08 50.20 -8.13
CA VAL A 117 -21.01 49.14 -7.71
C VAL A 117 -20.38 47.76 -7.86
N ALA A 118 -19.81 47.45 -9.03
CA ALA A 118 -19.19 46.15 -9.29
C ALA A 118 -18.01 45.85 -8.34
N LYS A 119 -17.22 46.86 -7.98
CA LYS A 119 -16.14 46.74 -7.00
C LYS A 119 -16.67 46.35 -5.62
N HIS A 120 -17.74 47.01 -5.15
CA HIS A 120 -18.35 46.67 -3.86
C HIS A 120 -18.97 45.27 -3.85
N GLU A 121 -19.73 44.92 -4.90
CA GLU A 121 -20.34 43.60 -5.04
C GLU A 121 -19.30 42.49 -5.08
N THR A 122 -18.22 42.68 -5.87
CA THR A 122 -17.11 41.72 -5.95
C THR A 122 -16.44 41.57 -4.59
N THR A 123 -16.19 42.68 -3.89
CA THR A 123 -15.54 42.64 -2.58
C THR A 123 -16.40 41.91 -1.53
N ILE A 124 -17.71 42.14 -1.53
CA ILE A 124 -18.66 41.45 -0.65
C ILE A 124 -18.76 39.97 -1.01
N SER A 125 -18.72 39.64 -2.30
CA SER A 125 -18.69 38.25 -2.77
C SER A 125 -17.44 37.52 -2.27
N VAL A 126 -16.27 38.15 -2.34
CA VAL A 126 -15.00 37.61 -1.78
C VAL A 126 -15.12 37.40 -0.27
N ILE A 127 -15.75 38.33 0.46
CA ILE A 127 -16.00 38.17 1.90
C ILE A 127 -16.85 36.92 2.18
N ARG A 128 -17.83 36.60 1.33
CA ARG A 128 -18.71 35.41 1.48
C ARG A 128 -18.11 34.11 0.95
N MET A 129 -17.04 34.18 0.16
CA MET A 129 -16.46 33.02 -0.51
C MET A 129 -16.12 31.87 0.47
N PRO A 130 -15.45 32.09 1.63
CA PRO A 130 -15.15 31.00 2.56
C PRO A 130 -16.40 30.28 3.09
N LEU A 131 -17.48 31.04 3.34
CA LEU A 131 -18.77 30.49 3.76
C LEU A 131 -19.36 29.60 2.66
N SER A 132 -19.31 30.02 1.40
CA SER A 132 -19.83 29.20 0.29
C SER A 132 -19.00 27.93 0.08
N LEU A 133 -17.68 28.00 0.20
CA LEU A 133 -16.80 26.84 0.02
C LEU A 133 -17.01 25.81 1.13
N ILE A 134 -17.05 26.25 2.39
CA ILE A 134 -17.18 25.34 3.54
C ILE A 134 -18.56 24.67 3.65
N GLN A 135 -19.58 25.23 2.99
CA GLN A 135 -20.94 24.68 2.95
C GLN A 135 -21.19 23.75 1.76
N ASN A 136 -20.53 23.97 0.63
CA ASN A 136 -20.82 23.25 -0.62
C ASN A 136 -19.79 22.18 -0.99
N GLU A 137 -18.58 22.24 -0.45
CA GLU A 137 -17.53 21.26 -0.72
C GLU A 137 -17.20 20.45 0.54
N ASP A 138 -17.50 19.15 0.50
CA ASP A 138 -16.96 18.16 1.43
C ASP A 138 -15.46 17.94 1.10
N GLY A 139 -14.62 18.96 1.30
CA GLY A 139 -13.24 18.93 0.81
C GLY A 139 -12.25 19.75 1.63
N GLU A 140 -11.28 19.06 2.25
CA GLU A 140 -9.93 19.51 2.61
C GLU A 140 -9.71 20.73 3.52
N TRP A 141 -10.75 21.35 4.08
CA TRP A 141 -10.54 22.36 5.13
C TRP A 141 -9.92 21.72 6.37
N THR A 142 -8.66 22.03 6.67
CA THR A 142 -8.00 21.65 7.93
C THR A 142 -8.34 22.68 9.01
N ALA A 143 -8.16 22.34 10.29
CA ALA A 143 -8.33 23.32 11.36
C ALA A 143 -7.41 24.55 11.16
N GLN A 144 -6.20 24.35 10.59
CA GLN A 144 -5.28 25.44 10.30
C GLN A 144 -5.80 26.35 9.18
N SER A 145 -6.25 25.80 8.05
CA SER A 145 -6.74 26.64 6.95
C SER A 145 -8.01 27.41 7.32
N ILE A 146 -8.87 26.84 8.17
CA ILE A 146 -10.03 27.56 8.72
C ILE A 146 -9.57 28.71 9.64
N LYS A 147 -8.56 28.51 10.49
CA LYS A 147 -7.98 29.58 11.33
C LYS A 147 -7.40 30.71 10.48
N ASP A 148 -6.68 30.38 9.42
CA ASP A 148 -6.09 31.35 8.51
C ASP A 148 -7.18 32.19 7.83
N ALA A 149 -8.26 31.55 7.34
CA ALA A 149 -9.41 32.24 6.76
C ALA A 149 -10.15 33.15 7.76
N ILE A 150 -10.32 32.70 9.02
CA ILE A 150 -10.87 33.53 10.10
C ILE A 150 -9.98 34.75 10.32
N SER A 151 -8.67 34.57 10.46
CA SER A 151 -7.72 35.64 10.70
C SER A 151 -7.71 36.67 9.56
N GLU A 152 -7.69 36.21 8.31
CA GLU A 152 -7.75 37.09 7.14
C GLU A 152 -9.04 37.93 7.16
N LEU A 153 -10.18 37.29 7.44
CA LEU A 153 -11.46 37.97 7.45
C LEU A 153 -11.59 38.93 8.65
N GLU A 154 -11.11 38.56 9.83
CA GLU A 154 -11.06 39.42 11.02
C GLU A 154 -10.23 40.69 10.77
N ASN A 155 -9.07 40.55 10.14
CA ASN A 155 -8.18 41.65 9.78
C ASN A 155 -8.70 42.54 8.65
N ARG A 156 -9.72 42.09 7.90
CA ARG A 156 -10.32 42.90 6.84
C ARG A 156 -11.11 44.06 7.42
N VAL A 157 -10.66 45.30 7.16
CA VAL A 157 -11.35 46.52 7.59
C VAL A 157 -12.57 46.77 6.69
N ILE A 158 -13.74 46.92 7.31
CA ILE A 158 -14.98 47.35 6.66
C ILE A 158 -15.36 48.68 7.29
N ASP A 159 -15.20 49.75 6.53
CA ASP A 159 -15.42 51.13 6.95
C ASP A 159 -16.19 51.92 5.88
N SER A 160 -16.24 53.24 6.04
CA SER A 160 -16.95 54.15 5.14
C SER A 160 -16.51 54.08 3.68
N SER A 161 -15.37 53.44 3.36
CA SER A 161 -14.97 53.19 1.97
C SER A 161 -15.91 52.25 1.22
N PHE A 162 -16.82 51.55 1.90
CA PHE A 162 -17.88 50.73 1.29
C PHE A 162 -19.17 51.51 0.97
N GLU A 163 -19.24 52.79 1.34
CA GLU A 163 -20.37 53.66 1.02
C GLU A 163 -21.71 53.04 1.48
N GLU A 164 -22.75 53.01 0.66
CA GLU A 164 -24.04 52.41 1.01
C GLU A 164 -23.98 50.87 1.21
N TYR A 165 -22.88 50.23 0.82
CA TYR A 165 -22.65 48.79 0.97
C TYR A 165 -21.95 48.42 2.28
N GLU A 166 -21.59 49.38 3.13
CA GLU A 166 -20.86 49.14 4.39
C GLU A 166 -21.59 48.14 5.29
N GLU A 167 -22.88 48.34 5.52
CA GLU A 167 -23.68 47.45 6.36
C GLU A 167 -23.83 46.05 5.75
N GLN A 168 -23.97 45.96 4.42
CA GLN A 168 -23.99 44.68 3.72
C GLN A 168 -22.66 43.93 3.85
N ALA A 169 -21.54 44.65 3.76
CA ALA A 169 -20.20 44.09 3.92
C ALA A 169 -19.93 43.64 5.37
N LYS A 170 -20.36 44.43 6.36
CA LYS A 170 -20.32 44.06 7.79
C LYS A 170 -21.11 42.79 8.06
N LEU A 171 -22.35 42.72 7.55
CA LEU A 171 -23.20 41.55 7.68
C LEU A 171 -22.55 40.32 7.02
N ALA A 172 -22.06 40.46 5.79
CA ALA A 172 -21.37 39.37 5.09
C ALA A 172 -20.14 38.86 5.86
N LYS A 173 -19.35 39.77 6.45
CA LYS A 173 -18.20 39.43 7.30
C LYS A 173 -18.66 38.69 8.55
N PHE A 174 -19.69 39.19 9.23
CA PHE A 174 -20.24 38.58 10.44
C PHE A 174 -20.76 37.16 10.19
N GLU A 175 -21.60 36.98 9.18
CA GLU A 175 -22.18 35.67 8.82
C GLU A 175 -21.09 34.66 8.45
N THR A 176 -20.08 35.09 7.68
CA THR A 176 -18.97 34.22 7.28
C THR A 176 -18.12 33.80 8.48
N LEU A 177 -17.79 34.73 9.38
CA LEU A 177 -17.05 34.41 10.61
C LEU A 177 -17.81 33.43 11.51
N GLU A 178 -19.12 33.62 11.66
CA GLU A 178 -19.95 32.72 12.47
C GLU A 178 -19.94 31.28 11.92
N VAL A 179 -20.01 31.11 10.60
CA VAL A 179 -19.93 29.78 9.97
C VAL A 179 -18.54 29.18 10.12
N LEU A 180 -17.48 29.94 9.83
CA LEU A 180 -16.10 29.46 9.94
C LEU A 180 -15.76 29.04 11.37
N ARG A 181 -16.18 29.80 12.38
CA ARG A 181 -15.94 29.46 13.79
C ARG A 181 -16.62 28.15 14.20
N LYS A 182 -17.86 27.93 13.75
CA LYS A 182 -18.57 26.66 13.99
C LYS A 182 -17.87 25.49 13.31
N ALA A 183 -17.44 25.69 12.07
CA ALA A 183 -16.70 24.67 11.33
C ALA A 183 -15.33 24.38 11.94
N LEU A 184 -14.64 25.39 12.47
CA LEU A 184 -13.37 25.22 13.17
C LEU A 184 -13.52 24.29 14.38
N ILE A 185 -14.51 24.54 15.24
CA ILE A 185 -14.78 23.71 16.42
C ILE A 185 -15.03 22.26 16.00
N ALA A 186 -15.86 22.05 14.97
CA ALA A 186 -16.16 20.72 14.46
C ALA A 186 -14.89 20.02 13.91
N ARG A 187 -14.05 20.76 13.19
CA ARG A 187 -12.83 20.21 12.58
C ARG A 187 -11.74 19.93 13.61
N GLU A 188 -11.53 20.81 14.59
CA GLU A 188 -10.57 20.57 15.68
C GLU A 188 -10.95 19.32 16.49
N LYS A 189 -12.24 19.14 16.78
CA LYS A 189 -12.74 17.94 17.44
C LYS A 189 -12.45 16.69 16.59
N TYR A 190 -12.79 16.74 15.31
CA TYR A 190 -12.54 15.62 14.39
C TYR A 190 -11.05 15.26 14.32
N GLU A 191 -10.17 16.25 14.14
CA GLU A 191 -8.72 16.02 14.06
C GLU A 191 -8.13 15.49 15.37
N ALA A 192 -8.60 15.98 16.52
CA ALA A 192 -8.20 15.46 17.83
C ALA A 192 -8.62 13.99 18.02
N GLU A 193 -9.84 13.63 17.63
CA GLU A 193 -10.34 12.25 17.66
C GLU A 193 -9.53 11.33 16.74
N GLN A 194 -9.15 11.79 15.54
CA GLN A 194 -8.27 11.03 14.63
C GLN A 194 -6.87 10.83 15.22
N ALA A 195 -6.29 11.88 15.82
CA ALA A 195 -4.96 11.80 16.44
C ALA A 195 -4.95 10.85 17.66
N GLU A 196 -6.02 10.87 18.48
CA GLU A 196 -6.18 9.93 19.59
C GLU A 196 -6.34 8.49 19.08
N LEU A 197 -7.19 8.27 18.07
CA LEU A 197 -7.39 6.95 17.47
C LEU A 197 -6.08 6.37 16.93
N GLU A 198 -5.25 7.18 16.28
CA GLU A 198 -3.95 6.73 15.78
C GLU A 198 -2.96 6.42 16.91
N ARG A 199 -2.93 7.23 17.98
CA ARG A 199 -2.14 6.91 19.18
C ARG A 199 -2.55 5.58 19.80
N LEU A 200 -3.86 5.33 19.91
CA LEU A 200 -4.39 4.06 20.42
C LEU A 200 -4.00 2.87 19.54
N ARG A 201 -4.04 3.04 18.20
CA ARG A 201 -3.58 2.00 17.26
C ARG A 201 -2.10 1.67 17.43
N ILE A 202 -1.24 2.69 17.52
CA ILE A 202 0.21 2.50 17.73
C ILE A 202 0.46 1.82 19.09
N ALA A 203 -0.20 2.26 20.15
CA ALA A 203 -0.05 1.67 21.48
C ALA A 203 -0.49 0.20 21.50
N GLU A 204 -1.61 -0.13 20.84
CA GLU A 204 -2.10 -1.51 20.74
C GLU A 204 -1.15 -2.39 19.91
N GLN A 205 -0.63 -1.89 18.78
CA GLN A 205 0.38 -2.59 18.00
C GLN A 205 1.65 -2.87 18.82
N GLN A 206 2.11 -1.90 19.61
CA GLN A 206 3.25 -2.08 20.51
C GLN A 206 2.95 -3.12 21.60
N ARG A 207 1.75 -3.11 22.18
CA ARG A 207 1.33 -4.10 23.18
C ARG A 207 1.34 -5.52 22.61
N ILE A 208 0.77 -5.71 21.42
CA ILE A 208 0.75 -7.01 20.72
C ILE A 208 2.18 -7.46 20.41
N GLN A 209 3.06 -6.55 19.99
CA GLN A 209 4.46 -6.87 19.72
C GLN A 209 5.20 -7.30 20.98
N GLN A 210 5.04 -6.56 22.09
CA GLN A 210 5.63 -6.92 23.38
C GLN A 210 5.10 -8.26 23.90
N GLU A 211 3.81 -8.54 23.74
CA GLU A 211 3.21 -9.82 24.13
C GLU A 211 3.78 -10.98 23.31
N ARG A 212 3.97 -10.79 22.00
CA ARG A 212 4.63 -11.77 21.13
C ARG A 212 6.09 -11.99 21.53
N GLU A 213 6.85 -10.93 21.78
CA GLU A 213 8.25 -11.03 22.22
C GLU A 213 8.37 -11.72 23.58
N ALA A 214 7.49 -11.40 24.53
CA ALA A 214 7.42 -12.05 25.83
C ALA A 214 7.04 -13.53 25.70
N GLN A 215 6.11 -13.88 24.81
CA GLN A 215 5.73 -15.26 24.53
C GLN A 215 6.90 -16.04 23.92
N ILE A 216 7.60 -15.48 22.93
CA ILE A 216 8.80 -16.08 22.32
C ILE A 216 9.89 -16.27 23.38
N ALA A 217 10.11 -15.28 24.25
CA ALA A 217 11.10 -15.38 25.32
C ALA A 217 10.73 -16.46 26.35
N ARG A 218 9.45 -16.59 26.71
CA ARG A 218 8.95 -17.66 27.59
C ARG A 218 9.10 -19.03 26.95
N GLU A 219 8.72 -19.19 25.69
CA GLU A 219 8.87 -20.44 24.95
C GLU A 219 10.35 -20.84 24.80
N ALA A 220 11.23 -19.88 24.53
CA ALA A 220 12.67 -20.11 24.48
C ALA A 220 13.25 -20.51 25.84
N ALA A 221 12.83 -19.85 26.93
CA ALA A 221 13.24 -20.21 28.29
C ALA A 221 12.72 -21.59 28.70
N GLU A 222 11.45 -21.90 28.43
CA GLU A 222 10.86 -23.20 28.71
C GLU A 222 11.54 -24.32 27.91
N LYS A 223 11.84 -24.07 26.63
CA LYS A 223 12.60 -25.00 25.79
C LYS A 223 14.00 -25.21 26.35
N ALA A 224 14.70 -24.15 26.74
CA ALA A 224 16.03 -24.25 27.34
C ALA A 224 16.01 -25.03 28.67
N THR A 225 15.00 -24.82 29.52
CA THR A 225 14.83 -25.61 30.76
C THR A 225 14.54 -27.06 30.46
N ARG A 226 13.66 -27.36 29.48
CA ARG A 226 13.37 -28.76 29.07
C ARG A 226 14.62 -29.44 28.51
N GLU A 227 15.37 -28.79 27.63
CA GLU A 227 16.62 -29.34 27.08
C GLU A 227 17.67 -29.56 28.18
N ALA A 228 17.75 -28.68 29.18
CA ALA A 228 18.64 -28.85 30.33
C ALA A 228 18.20 -30.01 31.23
N GLU A 229 16.90 -30.13 31.51
CA GLU A 229 16.32 -31.24 32.28
C GLU A 229 16.48 -32.59 31.57
N GLU A 230 16.26 -32.64 30.25
CA GLU A 230 16.48 -33.84 29.44
C GLU A 230 17.95 -34.24 29.42
N LYS A 231 18.89 -33.28 29.25
CA LYS A 231 20.32 -33.56 29.36
C LYS A 231 20.70 -34.06 30.74
N ALA A 232 20.16 -33.45 31.81
CA ALA A 232 20.40 -33.87 33.19
C ALA A 232 19.82 -35.26 33.47
N ARG A 233 18.63 -35.59 32.95
CA ARG A 233 18.04 -36.93 33.03
C ARG A 233 18.87 -37.95 32.28
N PHE A 234 19.29 -37.65 31.05
CA PHE A 234 20.11 -38.54 30.25
C PHE A 234 21.47 -38.81 30.92
N GLU A 235 22.11 -37.78 31.48
CA GLU A 235 23.35 -37.95 32.22
C GLU A 235 23.14 -38.71 33.53
N ALA A 236 22.06 -38.45 34.27
CA ALA A 236 21.73 -39.21 35.47
C ALA A 236 21.41 -40.68 35.17
N GLU A 237 20.72 -40.97 34.07
CA GLU A 237 20.45 -42.33 33.60
C GLU A 237 21.74 -43.04 33.18
N ARG A 238 22.65 -42.34 32.49
CA ARG A 238 23.98 -42.88 32.18
C ARG A 238 24.77 -43.22 33.44
N VAL A 239 24.83 -42.32 34.42
CA VAL A 239 25.53 -42.55 35.69
C VAL A 239 24.88 -43.69 36.47
N GLN A 240 23.55 -43.80 36.49
CA GLN A 240 22.86 -44.92 37.12
C GLN A 240 23.15 -46.25 36.40
N ARG A 241 23.16 -46.25 35.07
CA ARG A 241 23.49 -47.44 34.28
C ARG A 241 24.93 -47.87 34.50
N GLU A 242 25.88 -46.95 34.55
CA GLU A 242 27.29 -47.24 34.87
C GLU A 242 27.44 -47.80 36.29
N LYS A 243 26.72 -47.26 37.28
CA LYS A 243 26.68 -47.81 38.65
C LYS A 243 26.08 -49.21 38.70
N LEU A 244 24.94 -49.43 38.04
CA LEU A 244 24.30 -50.74 38.00
C LEU A 244 25.19 -51.77 37.29
N GLU A 245 25.86 -51.38 36.20
CA GLU A 245 26.83 -52.24 35.52
C GLU A 245 28.05 -52.55 36.41
N ALA A 246 28.53 -51.59 37.20
CA ALA A 246 29.61 -51.81 38.17
C ALA A 246 29.17 -52.75 39.31
N GLU A 247 27.99 -52.54 39.90
CA GLU A 247 27.41 -53.40 40.92
C GLU A 247 27.15 -54.81 40.40
N GLN A 248 26.65 -54.96 39.16
CA GLN A 248 26.48 -56.27 38.53
C GLN A 248 27.81 -56.98 38.28
N ARG A 249 28.88 -56.25 37.91
CA ARG A 249 30.23 -56.83 37.80
C ARG A 249 30.75 -57.27 39.16
N GLU A 250 30.58 -56.46 40.19
CA GLU A 250 31.01 -56.80 41.56
C GLU A 250 30.22 -57.99 42.13
N ALA A 251 28.90 -58.03 41.92
CA ALA A 251 28.06 -59.16 42.29
C ALA A 251 28.43 -60.44 41.52
N ARG A 252 28.77 -60.36 40.23
CA ARG A 252 29.28 -61.50 39.46
C ARG A 252 30.62 -62.00 40.02
N LEU A 253 31.55 -61.11 40.31
CA LEU A 253 32.84 -61.47 40.91
C LEU A 253 32.67 -62.11 42.30
N LYS A 254 31.72 -61.61 43.10
CA LYS A 254 31.43 -62.15 44.43
C LYS A 254 30.75 -63.52 44.35
N ALA A 255 29.77 -63.68 43.46
CA ALA A 255 29.11 -64.97 43.21
C ALA A 255 30.09 -66.01 42.64
N GLU A 256 31.04 -65.61 41.79
CA GLU A 256 32.09 -66.49 41.29
C GLU A 256 33.03 -66.96 42.41
N LYS A 257 33.43 -66.05 43.31
CA LYS A 257 34.23 -66.40 44.50
C LYS A 257 33.47 -67.32 45.46
N GLU A 258 32.21 -67.02 45.77
CA GLU A 258 31.38 -67.86 46.66
C GLU A 258 31.12 -69.24 46.03
N ALA A 259 30.90 -69.32 44.71
CA ALA A 259 30.77 -70.59 44.01
C ALA A 259 32.08 -71.40 44.00
N ALA A 260 33.24 -70.75 43.94
CA ALA A 260 34.54 -71.40 44.07
C ALA A 260 34.78 -71.92 45.49
N GLU A 261 34.42 -71.15 46.52
CA GLU A 261 34.48 -71.58 47.93
C GLU A 261 33.53 -72.74 48.22
N LEU A 262 32.29 -72.69 47.73
CA LEU A 262 31.32 -73.77 47.93
C LEU A 262 31.79 -75.07 47.25
N ARG A 263 32.40 -74.99 46.06
CA ARG A 263 33.02 -76.15 45.40
C ARG A 263 34.20 -76.70 46.21
N ALA A 264 35.02 -75.84 46.81
CA ALA A 264 36.12 -76.27 47.67
C ALA A 264 35.60 -76.96 48.96
N GLN A 265 34.55 -76.41 49.57
CA GLN A 265 33.91 -77.01 50.75
C GLN A 265 33.23 -78.36 50.43
N GLN A 266 32.51 -78.46 49.32
CA GLN A 266 31.92 -79.72 48.87
C GLN A 266 32.97 -80.79 48.54
N ALA A 267 34.11 -80.40 47.96
CA ALA A 267 35.23 -81.32 47.74
C ALA A 267 35.82 -81.82 49.07
N ALA A 268 35.98 -80.95 50.07
CA ALA A 268 36.47 -81.32 51.39
C ALA A 268 35.48 -82.21 52.17
N GLU A 269 34.17 -81.97 52.05
CA GLU A 269 33.14 -82.77 52.73
C GLU A 269 32.99 -84.17 52.13
N ASN A 270 33.09 -84.29 50.80
CA ASN A 270 33.09 -85.58 50.11
C ASN A 270 34.32 -86.43 50.47
N GLU A 271 35.49 -85.80 50.67
CA GLU A 271 36.69 -86.52 51.11
C GLU A 271 36.56 -86.99 52.57
N ARG A 272 35.96 -86.19 53.46
CA ARG A 272 35.65 -86.62 54.84
C ARG A 272 34.69 -87.82 54.89
N LYS A 273 33.64 -87.83 54.05
CA LYS A 273 32.68 -88.96 54.01
C LYS A 273 33.31 -90.25 53.48
N ARG A 274 34.30 -90.18 52.58
CA ARG A 274 35.06 -91.36 52.14
C ARG A 274 35.87 -91.99 53.28
N ILE A 275 36.57 -91.16 54.06
CA ILE A 275 37.40 -91.63 55.18
C ILE A 275 36.53 -92.27 56.28
N GLU A 276 35.36 -91.71 56.56
CA GLU A 276 34.44 -92.20 57.60
C GLU A 276 33.77 -93.53 57.20
N ALA A 277 33.43 -93.72 55.93
CA ALA A 277 32.90 -94.99 55.41
C ALA A 277 33.95 -96.12 55.40
N GLU A 278 35.22 -95.80 55.15
CA GLU A 278 36.31 -96.78 55.15
C GLU A 278 36.66 -97.27 56.56
N GLN A 279 36.60 -96.40 57.58
CA GLN A 279 36.81 -96.78 58.98
C GLN A 279 35.66 -97.63 59.54
N PHE A 280 34.42 -97.39 59.12
CA PHE A 280 33.27 -98.21 59.53
C PHE A 280 33.34 -99.65 58.99
N ALA A 281 33.77 -99.82 57.74
CA ALA A 281 33.90 -101.15 57.11
C ALA A 281 35.00 -102.01 57.76
N GLN A 282 36.11 -101.41 58.20
CA GLN A 282 37.19 -102.13 58.89
C GLN A 282 36.80 -102.59 60.30
N ALA A 283 36.00 -101.80 61.03
CA ALA A 283 35.54 -102.15 62.37
C ALA A 283 34.53 -103.33 62.38
N GLU A 284 33.67 -103.43 61.35
CA GLU A 284 32.70 -104.55 61.27
C GLU A 284 33.37 -105.88 60.87
N ALA A 285 34.40 -105.85 60.01
CA ALA A 285 35.15 -107.04 59.62
C ALA A 285 35.94 -107.67 60.78
N ALA A 286 36.49 -106.85 61.69
CA ALA A 286 37.22 -107.32 62.86
C ALA A 286 36.30 -108.02 63.89
N ARG A 287 35.04 -107.59 64.01
CA ARG A 287 34.09 -108.15 64.99
C ARG A 287 33.58 -109.55 64.60
N LYS A 288 33.34 -109.79 63.31
CA LYS A 288 32.88 -111.10 62.79
C LYS A 288 33.96 -112.19 62.82
N ALA A 289 35.25 -111.83 62.79
CA ALA A 289 36.35 -112.80 62.85
C ALA A 289 36.58 -113.38 64.26
N GLU A 290 36.32 -112.61 65.32
CA GLU A 290 36.53 -113.05 66.71
C GLU A 290 35.42 -113.98 67.21
N GLU A 291 34.16 -113.76 66.80
CA GLU A 291 33.02 -114.63 67.15
C GLU A 291 33.15 -116.06 66.56
N ALA A 292 33.70 -116.20 65.34
CA ALA A 292 33.92 -117.50 64.72
C ALA A 292 35.02 -118.34 65.39
N ARG A 293 35.99 -117.70 66.06
CA ARG A 293 37.11 -118.37 66.73
C ARG A 293 36.70 -119.00 68.06
N LEU A 294 35.80 -118.35 68.81
CA LEU A 294 35.37 -118.82 70.13
C LEU A 294 34.45 -120.05 70.05
N ALA A 295 33.56 -120.13 69.06
CA ALA A 295 32.65 -121.27 68.89
C ALA A 295 33.36 -122.59 68.53
N ASN A 296 34.51 -122.55 67.86
CA ASN A 296 35.25 -123.76 67.46
C ASN A 296 35.98 -124.42 68.64
N VAL A 297 36.41 -123.64 69.64
CA VAL A 297 37.18 -124.13 70.79
C VAL A 297 36.30 -124.94 71.75
N GLU A 298 35.04 -124.54 71.95
CA GLU A 298 34.12 -125.26 72.84
C GLU A 298 33.72 -126.63 72.27
N HIS A 299 33.42 -126.71 70.97
CA HIS A 299 33.02 -127.96 70.31
C HIS A 299 34.11 -129.05 70.40
N ARG A 300 35.38 -128.68 70.21
CA ARG A 300 36.50 -129.65 70.31
C ARG A 300 36.72 -130.17 71.72
N LYS A 301 36.47 -129.35 72.74
CA LYS A 301 36.67 -129.71 74.14
C LYS A 301 35.62 -130.73 74.62
N GLN A 302 34.39 -130.59 74.15
CA GLN A 302 33.28 -131.48 74.50
C GLN A 302 33.49 -132.89 73.94
N ILE A 303 33.88 -133.01 72.67
CA ILE A 303 34.13 -134.29 72.00
C ILE A 303 35.31 -135.05 72.62
N CYS A 304 36.41 -134.36 72.96
CA CYS A 304 37.53 -134.99 73.65
C CYS A 304 37.16 -135.50 75.06
N SER A 305 36.25 -134.82 75.76
CA SER A 305 35.78 -135.26 77.07
C SER A 305 34.95 -136.54 77.00
N GLU A 306 34.08 -136.67 75.99
CA GLU A 306 33.26 -137.86 75.79
C GLU A 306 34.11 -139.08 75.39
N ALA A 307 35.05 -138.88 74.47
CA ALA A 307 36.00 -139.91 74.09
C ALA A 307 36.85 -140.37 75.29
N LEU A 308 37.21 -139.45 76.20
CA LEU A 308 37.98 -139.79 77.40
C LEU A 308 37.16 -140.69 78.31
N LYS A 309 35.88 -140.33 78.53
CA LYS A 309 34.95 -141.11 79.35
C LYS A 309 34.82 -142.54 78.84
N GLY A 310 34.63 -142.72 77.54
CA GLY A 310 34.52 -144.05 76.91
C GLY A 310 35.76 -144.93 77.09
N LEU A 311 36.96 -144.35 77.11
CA LEU A 311 38.19 -145.11 77.41
C LEU A 311 38.28 -145.52 78.88
N THR A 312 37.82 -144.67 79.81
CA THR A 312 37.75 -145.03 81.24
C THR A 312 36.75 -146.14 81.54
N ASP A 313 35.58 -146.15 80.89
CA ASP A 313 34.56 -147.19 81.09
C ASP A 313 35.02 -148.58 80.62
N LEU A 314 35.98 -148.64 79.69
CA LEU A 314 36.64 -149.87 79.23
C LEU A 314 37.76 -150.36 80.17
N GLY A 315 37.95 -149.71 81.32
CA GLY A 315 38.90 -150.13 82.36
C GLY A 315 40.28 -149.49 82.28
N LEU A 316 40.52 -148.52 81.38
CA LEU A 316 41.76 -147.73 81.41
C LEU A 316 41.69 -146.68 82.52
N SER A 317 42.81 -146.41 83.20
CA SER A 317 42.86 -145.28 84.13
C SER A 317 42.77 -143.95 83.37
N VAL A 318 42.29 -142.89 84.04
CA VAL A 318 42.13 -141.55 83.44
C VAL A 318 43.43 -141.05 82.78
N ASP A 319 44.59 -141.33 83.38
CA ASP A 319 45.87 -140.88 82.83
C ASP A 319 46.28 -141.68 81.59
N GLN A 320 46.00 -143.00 81.55
CA GLN A 320 46.19 -143.81 80.36
C GLN A 320 45.22 -143.40 79.23
N GLY A 321 43.95 -143.14 79.56
CA GLY A 321 42.96 -142.63 78.61
C GLY A 321 43.36 -141.29 77.99
N LYS A 322 43.86 -140.34 78.81
CA LYS A 322 44.37 -139.04 78.32
C LYS A 322 45.58 -139.20 77.42
N ALA A 323 46.50 -140.10 77.75
CA ALA A 323 47.69 -140.35 76.93
C ALA A 323 47.29 -140.90 75.54
N VAL A 324 46.33 -141.82 75.49
CA VAL A 324 45.78 -142.37 74.24
C VAL A 324 45.06 -141.30 73.43
N LEU A 325 44.20 -140.49 74.04
CA LEU A 325 43.49 -139.40 73.35
C LEU A 325 44.46 -138.35 72.77
N ASN A 326 45.53 -138.03 73.49
CA ASN A 326 46.54 -137.09 73.04
C ASN A 326 47.38 -137.69 71.89
N ALA A 327 47.70 -138.99 71.94
CA ALA A 327 48.36 -139.68 70.84
C ALA A 327 47.49 -139.70 69.57
N ILE A 328 46.18 -139.93 69.69
CA ILE A 328 45.25 -139.90 68.55
C ILE A 328 45.09 -138.46 68.01
N ASN A 329 44.94 -137.45 68.87
CA ASN A 329 44.79 -136.05 68.44
C ASN A 329 46.07 -135.48 67.78
N LYS A 330 47.25 -136.02 68.16
CA LYS A 330 48.53 -135.72 67.51
C LYS A 330 48.82 -136.60 66.28
N GLY A 331 47.92 -137.52 65.91
CA GLY A 331 48.08 -138.41 64.76
C GLY A 331 49.15 -139.49 64.92
N LEU A 332 49.59 -139.77 66.16
CA LEU A 332 50.66 -140.73 66.45
C LEU A 332 50.19 -142.19 66.45
N VAL A 333 48.88 -142.44 66.40
CA VAL A 333 48.28 -143.77 66.22
C VAL A 333 47.76 -143.89 64.78
N PRO A 334 48.44 -144.63 63.89
CA PRO A 334 48.05 -144.72 62.50
C PRO A 334 46.63 -145.29 62.33
N HIS A 335 45.89 -144.77 61.35
CA HIS A 335 44.52 -145.18 60.98
C HIS A 335 43.41 -144.93 62.02
N VAL A 336 43.65 -144.13 63.06
CA VAL A 336 42.64 -143.73 64.05
C VAL A 336 42.61 -142.21 64.19
N SER A 337 41.41 -141.59 64.22
CA SER A 337 41.23 -140.14 64.40
C SER A 337 39.97 -139.83 65.22
N ILE A 338 39.98 -138.69 65.94
CA ILE A 338 38.79 -138.17 66.63
C ILE A 338 38.12 -137.16 65.69
N LYS A 339 36.85 -137.41 65.35
CA LYS A 339 36.03 -136.44 64.60
C LYS A 339 35.54 -135.35 65.55
N PHE A 340 35.95 -134.11 65.28
CA PHE A 340 35.53 -132.91 66.00
C PHE A 340 34.34 -132.23 65.36
#